data_AF-A0A925S039-F1
#
_entry.id   AF-A0A925S039-F1
#
_cell.length_a   1.000
_cell.length_b   1.000
_cell.length_c   1.000
_cell.angle_alpha   90.00
_cell.angle_beta   90.00
_cell.angle_gamma   90.00
#
_symmetry.space_group_name_H-M   'P 1'
#
loop_
_entity.id
_entity.type
_entity.pdbx_description
1 polymer ?
#
loop_
_entity_poly.entity_id
_entity_poly.type
_entity_poly.pdbx_seq_one_letter_code
_entity_poly.pdbx_strand_id
1 'polypeptide(L)'
;MAISNTQSGTNVHEIADGIYRINTPIALPGDVGKFSFNQYLIDDDEPLLFHTGLRQLFPLVREAVASVLPVSRLRHVAFSHVEADECGSLNQWLAAAPQSAPLCGTIAAMVSIGDLADRAPRALADGEVVSLGRHRVRWFDA
;
A
#
# COMPACT_ATOMS: atom_id res chain seq x y z
N MET A 1 -1.17 -18.68 -5.63
CA MET A 1 -1.33 -18.03 -4.30
C MET A 1 -0.29 -18.63 -3.37
N ALA A 2 0.67 -17.82 -2.93
CA ALA A 2 1.71 -18.22 -1.99
C ALA A 2 1.39 -17.66 -0.60
N ILE A 3 1.43 -18.48 0.44
CA ILE A 3 1.29 -18.02 1.82
C ILE A 3 2.65 -17.44 2.23
N SER A 4 2.70 -16.12 2.46
CA SER A 4 3.91 -15.45 2.93
C SER A 4 4.10 -15.61 4.43
N ASN A 5 3.01 -15.72 5.19
CA ASN A 5 3.06 -15.90 6.64
C ASN A 5 2.00 -16.91 7.11
N THR A 6 2.44 -18.07 7.61
CA THR A 6 1.55 -19.18 7.98
C THR A 6 0.76 -18.93 9.25
N GLN A 7 1.26 -18.11 10.18
CA GLN A 7 0.59 -17.81 11.44
C GLN A 7 -0.64 -16.91 11.24
N SER A 8 -0.52 -15.90 10.39
CA SER A 8 -1.61 -14.98 10.06
C SER A 8 -2.46 -15.47 8.87
N GLY A 9 -1.93 -16.39 8.06
CA GLY A 9 -2.53 -16.74 6.77
C GLY A 9 -2.33 -15.67 5.70
N THR A 10 -1.44 -14.69 5.93
CA THR A 10 -1.11 -13.66 4.94
C THR A 10 -0.60 -14.32 3.67
N ASN A 11 -1.16 -13.93 2.54
CA ASN A 11 -0.88 -14.55 1.25
C ASN A 11 -0.75 -13.52 0.12
N VAL A 12 0.05 -13.88 -0.87
CA VAL A 12 0.30 -13.10 -2.07
C VAL A 12 -0.27 -13.84 -3.28
N HIS A 13 -1.00 -13.11 -4.11
CA HIS A 13 -1.53 -13.63 -5.36
C HIS A 13 -1.31 -12.62 -6.48
N GLU A 14 -0.59 -13.02 -7.52
CA GLU A 14 -0.54 -12.26 -8.76
C GLU A 14 -1.91 -12.34 -9.45
N ILE A 15 -2.54 -11.18 -9.61
CA ILE A 15 -3.90 -11.05 -10.16
C ILE A 15 -3.90 -10.51 -11.60
N ALA A 16 -2.78 -9.92 -12.03
CA ALA A 16 -2.45 -9.53 -13.39
C ALA A 16 -0.92 -9.40 -13.51
N ASP A 17 -0.37 -9.29 -14.72
CA ASP A 17 1.08 -9.19 -14.96
C ASP A 17 1.73 -8.10 -14.10
N GLY A 18 2.55 -8.49 -13.13
CA GLY A 18 3.24 -7.57 -12.22
C GLY A 18 2.32 -6.88 -11.20
N ILE A 19 1.06 -7.32 -11.06
CA ILE A 19 0.10 -6.77 -10.08
C ILE A 19 -0.28 -7.87 -9.10
N TYR A 20 0.03 -7.64 -7.82
CA TYR A 20 -0.13 -8.60 -6.74
C TYR A 20 -1.12 -8.09 -5.70
N ARG A 21 -2.07 -8.94 -5.32
CA ARG A 21 -2.88 -8.75 -4.12
C ARG A 21 -2.18 -9.40 -2.93
N ILE A 22 -1.95 -8.62 -1.89
CA ILE A 22 -1.56 -9.09 -0.56
C ILE A 22 -2.84 -9.12 0.27
N ASN A 23 -3.16 -10.29 0.82
CA ASN A 23 -4.36 -10.51 1.62
C ASN A 23 -3.96 -10.97 3.03
N THR A 24 -4.40 -10.24 4.05
CA THR A 24 -4.22 -10.60 5.46
C THR A 24 -5.58 -10.92 6.08
N PRO A 25 -5.95 -12.21 6.25
CA PRO A 25 -7.19 -12.60 6.90
C PRO A 25 -7.19 -12.19 8.39
N ILE A 26 -8.32 -11.69 8.87
CA ILE A 26 -8.52 -11.35 10.29
C ILE A 26 -9.83 -12.00 10.77
N ALA A 27 -9.75 -12.67 11.92
CA ALA A 27 -10.93 -13.18 12.61
C ALA A 27 -11.58 -12.03 13.40
N LEU A 28 -12.83 -11.71 13.09
CA LEU A 28 -13.61 -10.75 13.86
C LEU A 28 -14.35 -11.46 15.02
N PRO A 29 -14.49 -10.80 16.19
CA PRO A 29 -15.23 -11.37 17.31
C PRO A 29 -16.70 -11.62 16.95
N GLY A 30 -17.26 -12.77 17.35
CA GLY A 30 -18.70 -13.03 17.25
C GLY A 30 -19.20 -13.58 15.91
N ASP A 31 -18.36 -14.34 15.18
CA ASP A 31 -18.73 -15.03 13.92
C ASP A 31 -19.29 -14.09 12.83
N VAL A 32 -18.93 -12.80 12.85
CA VAL A 32 -19.43 -11.76 11.92
C VAL A 32 -18.96 -11.91 10.46
N GLY A 33 -18.40 -13.07 10.11
CA GLY A 33 -17.88 -13.39 8.79
C GLY A 33 -16.35 -13.28 8.69
N LYS A 34 -15.84 -13.61 7.50
CA LYS A 34 -14.42 -13.54 7.18
C LYS A 34 -14.08 -12.12 6.72
N PHE A 35 -13.17 -11.46 7.42
CA PHE A 35 -12.65 -10.14 7.05
C PHE A 35 -11.19 -10.26 6.62
N SER A 36 -10.72 -9.33 5.80
CA SER A 36 -9.31 -9.26 5.44
C SER A 36 -8.92 -7.84 5.06
N PHE A 37 -7.72 -7.44 5.45
CA PHE A 37 -7.07 -6.27 4.88
C PHE A 37 -6.37 -6.67 3.59
N ASN A 38 -6.58 -5.87 2.53
CA ASN A 38 -5.96 -6.11 1.24
C ASN A 38 -5.09 -4.92 0.85
N GLN A 39 -3.91 -5.22 0.34
CA GLN A 39 -3.01 -4.25 -0.28
C GLN A 39 -2.71 -4.72 -1.70
N TYR A 40 -2.38 -3.78 -2.57
CA TYR A 40 -2.02 -4.09 -3.95
C TYR A 40 -0.62 -3.58 -4.24
N LEU A 41 0.24 -4.47 -4.69
CA LEU A 41 1.60 -4.15 -5.09
C LEU A 41 1.68 -4.20 -6.62
N ILE A 42 2.19 -3.14 -7.23
CA ILE A 42 2.53 -3.10 -8.65
C ILE A 42 4.05 -3.13 -8.75
N ASP A 43 4.62 -4.24 -9.24
CA ASP A 43 6.05 -4.36 -9.55
C ASP A 43 6.30 -3.84 -10.96
N ASP A 44 6.97 -2.70 -11.02
CA ASP A 44 7.29 -1.98 -12.26
C ASP A 44 8.61 -1.21 -12.08
N ASP A 45 8.94 -0.32 -13.02
CA ASP A 45 10.13 0.54 -12.93
C ASP A 45 10.05 1.48 -11.71
N GLU A 46 8.85 1.99 -11.40
CA GLU A 46 8.53 2.73 -10.19
C GLU A 46 7.48 1.98 -9.35
N PRO A 47 7.88 0.98 -8.53
CA PRO A 47 6.93 0.17 -7.79
C PRO A 47 6.02 0.96 -6.86
N LEU A 48 4.75 0.57 -6.84
CA LEU A 48 3.70 1.20 -6.06
C LEU A 48 3.05 0.20 -5.12
N LEU A 49 2.94 0.56 -3.84
CA LEU A 49 2.10 -0.15 -2.86
C LEU A 49 0.84 0.68 -2.61
N PHE A 50 -0.32 0.11 -2.91
CA PHE A 50 -1.64 0.71 -2.66
C PHE A 50 -2.24 0.13 -1.38
N HIS A 51 -2.51 1.02 -0.43
CA HIS A 51 -2.82 0.76 0.97
C HIS A 51 -1.67 0.12 1.74
N THR A 52 -1.57 0.45 3.02
CA THR A 52 -0.51 -0.01 3.92
C THR A 52 -1.03 -0.92 5.03
N GLY A 53 -2.34 -0.93 5.26
CA GLY A 53 -2.92 -1.60 6.43
C GLY A 53 -2.80 -0.76 7.71
N LEU A 54 -3.45 -1.25 8.77
CA LEU A 54 -3.20 -0.82 10.14
C LEU A 54 -1.71 -0.88 10.46
N ARG A 55 -1.24 0.01 11.35
CA ARG A 55 0.18 0.06 11.79
C ARG A 55 0.74 -1.31 12.21
N GLN A 56 -0.07 -2.11 12.89
CA GLN A 56 0.32 -3.43 13.40
C GLN A 56 0.48 -4.49 12.30
N LEU A 57 -0.10 -4.27 11.11
CA LEU A 57 0.02 -5.18 9.98
C LEU A 57 1.34 -5.01 9.22
N PHE A 58 2.10 -3.94 9.49
CA PHE A 58 3.35 -3.65 8.79
C PHE A 58 4.30 -4.85 8.65
N PRO A 59 4.61 -5.65 9.69
CA PRO A 59 5.52 -6.78 9.54
C PRO A 59 5.02 -7.82 8.54
N LEU A 60 3.70 -8.09 8.53
CA LEU A 60 3.07 -9.08 7.66
C LEU A 60 3.05 -8.61 6.21
N VAL A 61 2.65 -7.35 5.98
CA VAL A 61 2.61 -6.77 4.64
C VAL A 61 4.03 -6.57 4.10
N ARG A 62 4.99 -6.19 4.94
CA ARG A 62 6.42 -6.08 4.57
C ARG A 62 7.00 -7.42 4.15
N GLU A 63 6.75 -8.48 4.90
CA GLU A 63 7.16 -9.84 4.54
C GLU A 63 6.56 -10.26 3.19
N ALA A 64 5.27 -9.97 2.97
CA ALA A 64 4.59 -10.24 1.71
C ALA A 64 5.21 -9.47 0.52
N VAL A 65 5.44 -8.15 0.65
CA VAL A 65 6.10 -7.36 -0.40
C VAL A 65 7.52 -7.87 -0.66
N ALA A 66 8.27 -8.20 0.38
CA ALA A 66 9.64 -8.72 0.26
C ALA A 66 9.72 -10.06 -0.49
N SER A 67 8.62 -10.82 -0.56
CA SER A 67 8.54 -12.05 -1.35
C SER A 67 8.41 -11.80 -2.87
N VAL A 68 8.04 -10.58 -3.27
CA VAL A 68 7.88 -10.16 -4.68
C VAL A 68 9.08 -9.34 -5.13
N LEU A 69 9.47 -8.30 -4.37
CA LEU A 69 10.58 -7.41 -4.71
C LEU A 69 11.32 -6.91 -3.48
N PRO A 70 12.60 -6.48 -3.61
CA PRO A 70 13.29 -5.78 -2.52
C PRO A 70 12.52 -4.54 -2.06
N VAL A 71 12.10 -4.51 -0.78
CA VAL A 71 11.28 -3.42 -0.21
C VAL A 71 11.86 -2.02 -0.47
N SER A 72 13.19 -1.89 -0.48
CA SER A 72 13.89 -0.63 -0.76
C SER A 72 13.67 -0.08 -2.18
N ARG A 73 13.17 -0.90 -3.13
CA ARG A 73 12.79 -0.46 -4.49
C ARG A 73 11.48 0.32 -4.53
N LEU A 74 10.64 0.26 -3.49
CA LEU A 74 9.36 1.00 -3.49
C LEU A 74 9.58 2.49 -3.76
N ARG A 75 8.77 3.04 -4.67
CA ARG A 75 8.80 4.45 -5.07
C ARG A 75 7.54 5.20 -4.63
N HIS A 76 6.40 4.52 -4.66
CA HIS A 76 5.12 5.14 -4.32
C HIS A 76 4.41 4.32 -3.23
N VAL A 77 3.94 5.02 -2.18
CA VAL A 77 3.02 4.46 -1.18
C VAL A 77 1.71 5.23 -1.31
N ALA A 78 0.73 4.61 -1.95
CA ALA A 78 -0.53 5.24 -2.32
C ALA A 78 -1.70 4.71 -1.49
N PHE A 79 -2.75 5.50 -1.35
CA PHE A 79 -3.99 5.11 -0.66
C PHE A 79 -5.12 6.05 -1.12
N SER A 80 -6.35 5.55 -1.15
CA SER A 80 -7.52 6.32 -1.62
C SER A 80 -7.95 7.43 -0.67
N HIS A 81 -7.83 7.20 0.64
CA HIS A 81 -8.21 8.16 1.68
C HIS A 81 -7.39 7.95 2.96
N VAL A 82 -7.52 8.88 3.90
CA VAL A 82 -6.82 8.85 5.18
C VAL A 82 -7.67 8.13 6.21
N GLU A 83 -7.36 6.86 6.44
CA GLU A 83 -7.87 6.08 7.56
C GLU A 83 -6.75 5.19 8.11
N ALA A 84 -6.84 4.84 9.39
CA ALA A 84 -5.79 4.08 10.06
C ALA A 84 -5.52 2.72 9.40
N ASP A 85 -6.54 2.08 8.84
CA ASP A 85 -6.39 0.82 8.12
C ASP A 85 -5.88 1.00 6.68
N GLU A 86 -6.00 2.18 6.09
CA GLU A 86 -5.48 2.46 4.75
C GLU A 86 -4.03 2.94 4.76
N CYS A 87 -3.66 3.81 5.70
CA CYS A 87 -2.34 4.45 5.74
C CYS A 87 -1.63 4.35 7.11
N GLY A 88 -2.10 3.50 8.03
CA GLY A 88 -1.59 3.44 9.41
C GLY A 88 -0.13 3.02 9.54
N SER A 89 0.45 2.33 8.55
CA SER A 89 1.87 1.97 8.54
C SER A 89 2.73 2.83 7.60
N LEU A 90 2.21 3.95 7.08
CA LEU A 90 2.89 4.82 6.12
C LEU A 90 4.35 5.13 6.50
N ASN A 91 4.61 5.67 7.69
CA ASN A 91 5.96 6.07 8.09
C ASN A 91 6.93 4.88 8.24
N GLN A 92 6.42 3.69 8.56
CA GLN A 92 7.25 2.48 8.60
C GLN A 92 7.73 2.09 7.18
N TRP A 93 6.89 2.30 6.16
CA TRP A 93 7.26 2.14 4.76
C TRP A 93 8.23 3.21 4.28
N LEU A 94 8.03 4.48 4.65
CA LEU A 94 8.94 5.56 4.27
C LEU A 94 10.35 5.38 4.85
N ALA A 95 10.45 4.77 6.03
CA ALA A 95 11.71 4.38 6.66
C ALA A 95 12.34 3.16 5.96
N ALA A 96 11.55 2.12 5.65
CA ALA A 96 12.03 0.89 5.01
C ALA A 96 12.41 1.08 3.52
N ALA A 97 11.80 2.05 2.84
CA ALA A 97 12.07 2.43 1.47
C ALA A 97 12.41 3.92 1.40
N PRO A 98 13.69 4.30 1.60
CA PRO A 98 14.10 5.71 1.71
C PRO A 98 13.86 6.54 0.45
N GLN A 99 13.63 5.90 -0.69
CA GLN A 99 13.34 6.54 -1.98
C GLN A 99 11.85 6.63 -2.30
N SER A 100 10.98 6.10 -1.44
CA SER A 100 9.53 6.16 -1.64
C SER A 100 8.96 7.53 -1.26
N ALA A 101 7.77 7.88 -1.75
CA ALA A 101 7.00 9.00 -1.24
C ALA A 101 5.52 8.62 -1.11
N PRO A 102 4.76 9.27 -0.20
CA PRO A 102 3.32 9.13 -0.18
C PRO A 102 2.72 9.70 -1.48
N LEU A 103 1.73 9.01 -2.04
CA LEU A 103 1.01 9.43 -3.24
C LEU A 103 -0.49 9.50 -2.93
N CYS A 104 -1.08 10.70 -2.90
CA CYS A 104 -2.47 10.89 -2.48
C CYS A 104 -3.10 12.11 -3.16
N GLY A 105 -4.41 12.27 -3.00
CA GLY A 105 -5.14 13.43 -3.52
C GLY A 105 -4.76 14.74 -2.82
N THR A 106 -5.03 15.85 -3.51
CA THR A 106 -4.65 17.20 -3.05
C THR A 106 -5.20 17.54 -1.65
N ILE A 107 -6.43 17.16 -1.35
CA ILE A 107 -7.03 17.40 -0.02
C ILE A 107 -6.28 16.63 1.06
N ALA A 108 -6.06 15.33 0.88
CA ALA A 108 -5.33 14.50 1.84
C ALA A 108 -3.92 15.03 2.10
N ALA A 109 -3.22 15.46 1.03
CA ALA A 109 -1.90 16.08 1.14
C ALA A 109 -1.93 17.36 1.99
N MET A 110 -2.90 18.25 1.74
CA MET A 110 -3.02 19.55 2.41
C MET A 110 -3.44 19.43 3.88
N VAL A 111 -4.40 18.56 4.20
CA VAL A 111 -5.07 18.57 5.52
C VAL A 111 -4.60 17.48 6.47
N SER A 112 -3.77 16.54 6.02
CA SER A 112 -3.35 15.40 6.85
C SER A 112 -1.95 14.92 6.53
N ILE A 113 -1.70 14.42 5.31
CA ILE A 113 -0.46 13.70 5.00
C ILE A 113 0.76 14.62 5.02
N GLY A 114 0.61 15.91 4.69
CA GLY A 114 1.68 16.89 4.83
C GLY A 114 2.17 17.08 6.27
N ASP A 115 1.35 16.78 7.29
CA ASP A 115 1.68 16.86 8.71
C ASP A 115 2.06 15.50 9.31
N LEU A 116 1.35 14.43 8.91
CA LEU A 116 1.51 13.09 9.48
C LEU A 116 2.71 12.31 8.92
N ALA A 117 3.13 12.59 7.69
CA ALA A 117 4.15 11.80 7.01
C ALA A 117 5.58 12.31 7.24
N ASP A 118 6.51 11.38 7.45
CA ASP A 118 7.95 11.71 7.61
C ASP A 118 8.59 12.28 6.31
N ARG A 119 7.88 12.17 5.17
CA ARG A 119 8.31 12.66 3.86
C ARG A 119 7.13 13.30 3.14
N ALA A 120 7.38 14.42 2.49
CA ALA A 120 6.35 15.18 1.79
C ALA A 120 5.59 14.31 0.77
N PRO A 121 4.24 14.36 0.76
CA PRO A 121 3.45 13.66 -0.24
C PRO A 121 3.58 14.29 -1.63
N ARG A 122 3.44 13.47 -2.66
CA ARG A 122 3.05 13.93 -4.00
C ARG A 122 1.52 14.04 -4.04
N ALA A 123 1.02 15.27 -4.11
CA ALA A 123 -0.39 15.57 -4.33
C ALA A 123 -0.75 15.35 -5.80
N LEU A 124 -1.81 14.59 -6.05
CA LEU A 124 -2.37 14.38 -7.39
C LEU A 124 -3.67 15.18 -7.57
N ALA A 125 -3.85 15.75 -8.75
CA ALA A 125 -5.11 16.35 -9.17
C ALA A 125 -6.07 15.27 -9.71
N ASP A 126 -7.37 15.57 -9.71
CA ASP A 126 -8.37 14.72 -10.36
C ASP A 126 -8.01 14.46 -11.83
N GLY A 127 -8.06 13.19 -12.24
CA GLY A 127 -7.69 12.73 -13.57
C GLY A 127 -6.19 12.70 -13.86
N GLU A 128 -5.32 13.14 -12.95
CA GLU A 128 -3.86 13.11 -13.15
C GLU A 128 -3.38 11.65 -13.29
N VAL A 129 -2.46 11.43 -14.23
CA VAL A 129 -1.91 10.11 -14.52
C VAL A 129 -0.44 10.04 -14.13
N VAL A 130 -0.08 9.02 -13.36
CA VAL A 130 1.29 8.66 -13.01
C VAL A 130 1.72 7.44 -13.81
N SER A 131 2.85 7.54 -14.49
CA SER A 131 3.48 6.39 -15.15
C SER A 131 4.35 5.66 -14.13
N LEU A 132 4.20 4.33 -14.06
CA LEU A 132 5.05 3.47 -13.22
C LEU A 132 6.11 2.73 -14.03
N GLY A 133 6.05 2.81 -15.36
CA GLY A 133 6.85 2.02 -16.29
C GLY A 133 5.92 1.45 -17.35
N ARG A 134 5.68 0.14 -17.31
CA ARG A 134 4.70 -0.53 -18.17
C ARG A 134 3.26 -0.14 -17.84
N HIS A 135 2.97 0.10 -16.56
CA HIS A 135 1.66 0.48 -16.06
C HIS A 135 1.51 1.99 -15.89
N ARG A 136 0.24 2.44 -15.90
CA ARG A 136 -0.15 3.81 -15.57
C ARG A 136 -1.31 3.77 -14.59
N VAL A 137 -1.25 4.60 -13.56
CA VAL A 137 -2.34 4.79 -12.60
C VAL A 137 -2.93 6.18 -12.77
N ARG A 138 -4.25 6.30 -12.61
CA ARG A 138 -4.97 7.58 -12.69
C ARG A 138 -5.63 7.85 -11.34
N TRP A 139 -5.44 9.06 -10.83
CA TRP A 139 -6.15 9.52 -9.65
C TRP A 139 -7.55 10.01 -10.00
N PHE A 140 -8.51 9.70 -9.15
CA PHE A 140 -9.88 10.21 -9.23
C PHE A 140 -10.25 10.71 -7.84
N ASP A 141 -10.71 11.95 -7.77
CA ASP A 141 -11.31 12.47 -6.53
C ASP A 141 -12.69 11.82 -6.31
N ALA A 142 -13.15 11.79 -5.05
CA ALA A 142 -14.42 11.21 -4.63
C ALA A 142 -15.63 12.10 -4.95
#